data_AF-U6DWC2-F1
#
_entry.id   AF-U6DWC2-F1
#
_cell.length_a   1.000
_cell.length_b   1.000
_cell.length_c   1.000
_cell.angle_alpha   90.00
_cell.angle_beta   90.00
_cell.angle_gamma   90.00
#
_symmetry.space_group_name_H-M   'P 1'
#
loop_
_entity.id
_entity.type
_entity.pdbx_description
1 polymer ?
#
loop_
_entity_poly.entity_id
_entity_poly.type
_entity_poly.pdbx_seq_one_letter_code
_entity_poly.pdbx_strand_id
1 'polypeptide(L)'
;IAYPRAVTLMPVAPLWAALFFFMLLLLGLDSQFVGVEGFITGLLDLLPASYYFRFQREISVALCCALCFVIDLSMVTDGGMYVFQLFDYYSASGTTLLWQAFWECVVVAWVYGADRFMDDVACMIGYRPCPWMKWCWSFFTPLVCMGIFTFNVVYYKPLVYNNTYVYPWWGEAMGWGFALSSMLCVPLHLLGCLLRAKGTMAERWQHLTQPVWGLHHLEYRAQDSDVRGLTTLTPVSESSKVVVVESVM
;
A
#
# COMPACT_ATOMS: atom_id res chain seq x y z
N ILE A 1 13.14 -25.91 -11.62
CA ILE A 1 13.61 -27.16 -12.29
C ILE A 1 15.03 -27.02 -12.85
N ALA A 2 15.36 -25.95 -13.58
CA ALA A 2 16.69 -25.77 -14.16
C ALA A 2 17.83 -25.60 -13.13
N TYR A 3 17.61 -24.80 -12.08
CA TYR A 3 18.66 -24.47 -11.11
C TYR A 3 19.15 -25.67 -10.28
N PRO A 4 18.29 -26.52 -9.68
CA PRO A 4 18.74 -27.72 -8.98
C PRO A 4 19.51 -28.70 -9.87
N ARG A 5 19.17 -28.80 -11.18
CA ARG A 5 19.93 -29.62 -12.14
C ARG A 5 21.35 -29.09 -12.38
N ALA A 6 21.55 -27.78 -12.33
CA ALA A 6 22.90 -27.20 -12.43
C ALA A 6 23.71 -27.45 -11.14
N VAL A 7 23.07 -27.36 -9.98
CA VAL A 7 23.71 -27.60 -8.66
C VAL A 7 24.20 -29.04 -8.52
N THR A 8 23.49 -30.02 -9.09
CA THR A 8 23.93 -31.43 -9.07
C THR A 8 25.21 -31.71 -9.85
N LEU A 9 25.65 -30.79 -10.72
CA LEU A 9 26.87 -30.92 -11.50
C LEU A 9 28.11 -30.35 -10.78
N MET A 10 27.91 -29.66 -9.65
CA MET A 10 29.00 -29.05 -8.88
C MET A 10 29.62 -30.05 -7.89
N PRO A 11 30.93 -29.94 -7.58
CA PRO A 11 31.53 -30.69 -6.49
C PRO A 11 30.85 -30.31 -5.16
N VAL A 12 30.61 -31.30 -4.29
CA VAL A 12 29.87 -31.10 -3.01
C VAL A 12 28.42 -30.62 -3.23
N ALA A 13 27.74 -31.14 -4.25
CA ALA A 13 26.35 -30.82 -4.59
C ALA A 13 25.35 -30.75 -3.40
N PRO A 14 25.40 -31.63 -2.37
CA PRO A 14 24.48 -31.55 -1.23
C PRO A 14 24.57 -30.23 -0.45
N LEU A 15 25.77 -29.66 -0.30
CA LEU A 15 25.97 -28.40 0.41
C LEU A 15 25.37 -27.23 -0.37
N TRP A 16 25.61 -27.18 -1.68
CA TRP A 16 25.06 -26.14 -2.56
C TRP A 16 23.53 -26.20 -2.67
N ALA A 17 22.96 -27.41 -2.69
CA ALA A 17 21.51 -27.59 -2.68
C ALA A 17 20.90 -27.09 -1.37
N ALA A 18 21.50 -27.44 -0.22
CA ALA A 18 21.03 -26.97 1.08
C ALA A 18 21.07 -25.44 1.19
N LEU A 19 22.19 -24.81 0.80
CA LEU A 19 22.31 -23.34 0.80
C LEU A 19 21.30 -22.67 -0.14
N PHE A 20 21.06 -23.24 -1.32
CA PHE A 20 20.10 -22.70 -2.26
C PHE A 20 18.67 -22.74 -1.73
N PHE A 21 18.22 -23.87 -1.20
CA PHE A 21 16.87 -23.97 -0.63
C PHE A 21 16.73 -23.14 0.65
N PHE A 22 17.78 -23.04 1.47
CA PHE A 22 17.79 -22.17 2.65
C PHE A 22 17.66 -20.69 2.25
N MET A 23 18.38 -20.26 1.21
CA MET A 23 18.23 -18.90 0.65
C MET A 23 16.80 -18.64 0.16
N LEU A 24 16.19 -19.56 -0.58
CA LEU A 24 14.79 -19.41 -1.04
C LEU A 24 13.81 -19.32 0.14
N LEU A 25 14.06 -20.09 1.20
CA LEU A 25 13.27 -20.05 2.42
C LEU A 25 13.39 -18.69 3.11
N LEU A 26 14.61 -18.16 3.29
CA LEU A 26 14.82 -16.85 3.91
C LEU A 26 14.19 -15.71 3.10
N LEU A 27 14.30 -15.75 1.77
CA LEU A 27 13.70 -14.74 0.88
C LEU A 27 12.17 -14.74 1.01
N GLY A 28 11.57 -15.93 1.03
CA GLY A 28 10.13 -16.07 1.25
C GLY A 28 9.69 -15.62 2.65
N LEU A 29 10.45 -15.97 3.69
CA LEU A 29 10.14 -15.58 5.07
C LEU A 29 10.14 -14.07 5.26
N ASP A 30 11.19 -13.37 4.84
CA ASP A 30 11.31 -11.92 5.01
C ASP A 30 10.14 -11.17 4.35
N SER A 31 9.79 -11.57 3.12
CA SER A 31 8.65 -11.00 2.38
C SER A 31 7.32 -11.24 3.10
N GLN A 32 7.12 -12.43 3.68
CA GLN A 32 5.90 -12.77 4.42
C GLN A 32 5.78 -12.01 5.74
N PHE A 33 6.90 -11.79 6.46
CA PHE A 33 6.90 -10.99 7.68
C PHE A 33 6.42 -9.56 7.42
N VAL A 34 6.98 -8.90 6.40
CA VAL A 34 6.57 -7.54 6.03
C VAL A 34 5.10 -7.50 5.59
N GLY A 35 4.64 -8.51 4.84
CA GLY A 35 3.24 -8.59 4.38
C GLY A 35 2.25 -8.71 5.54
N VAL A 36 2.48 -9.66 6.45
CA VAL A 36 1.60 -9.87 7.62
C VAL A 36 1.68 -8.68 8.57
N GLU A 37 2.87 -8.12 8.81
CA GLU A 37 3.03 -6.95 9.67
C GLU A 37 2.29 -5.73 9.13
N GLY A 38 2.40 -5.45 7.82
CA GLY A 38 1.66 -4.36 7.17
C GLY A 38 0.15 -4.54 7.27
N PHE A 39 -0.35 -5.76 7.01
CA PHE A 39 -1.78 -6.06 7.11
C PHE A 39 -2.31 -5.88 8.54
N ILE A 40 -1.61 -6.43 9.54
CA ILE A 40 -2.01 -6.35 10.94
C ILE A 40 -1.97 -4.91 11.44
N THR A 41 -0.93 -4.15 11.06
CA THR A 41 -0.81 -2.73 11.44
C THR A 41 -2.00 -1.94 10.88
N GLY A 42 -2.31 -2.09 9.59
CA GLY A 42 -3.48 -1.44 8.99
C GLY A 42 -4.81 -1.84 9.63
N LEU A 43 -4.97 -3.10 10.03
CA LEU A 43 -6.17 -3.56 10.74
C LEU A 43 -6.29 -2.94 12.14
N LEU A 44 -5.18 -2.85 12.88
CA LEU A 44 -5.15 -2.30 14.23
C LEU A 44 -5.32 -0.77 14.23
N ASP A 45 -4.80 -0.08 13.21
CA ASP A 45 -4.94 1.39 13.07
C ASP A 45 -6.40 1.82 12.81
N LEU A 46 -7.23 0.93 12.26
CA LEU A 46 -8.66 1.18 12.07
C LEU A 46 -9.50 0.98 13.35
N LEU A 47 -8.96 0.31 14.37
CA LEU A 47 -9.69 0.05 15.60
C LEU A 47 -9.66 1.28 16.53
N PRO A 48 -10.81 1.71 17.07
CA PRO A 48 -10.86 2.87 17.96
C PRO A 48 -10.12 2.60 19.26
N ALA A 49 -9.50 3.65 19.82
CA ALA A 49 -8.73 3.61 21.08
C ALA A 49 -9.50 3.01 22.28
N SER A 50 -10.84 3.02 22.22
CA SER A 50 -11.70 2.43 23.24
C SER A 50 -11.60 0.91 23.34
N TYR A 51 -11.07 0.24 22.32
CA TYR A 51 -11.00 -1.23 22.29
C TYR A 51 -9.65 -1.78 22.78
N TYR A 52 -8.72 -0.97 23.32
CA TYR A 52 -7.37 -1.44 23.70
C TYR A 52 -7.39 -2.56 24.77
N PHE A 53 -7.19 -3.81 24.35
CA PHE A 53 -6.85 -4.93 25.24
C PHE A 53 -5.35 -5.21 25.20
N ARG A 54 -4.81 -5.75 26.30
CA ARG A 54 -3.36 -5.95 26.48
C ARG A 54 -2.71 -6.88 25.43
N PHE A 55 -3.47 -7.80 24.82
CA PHE A 55 -2.97 -8.82 23.88
C PHE A 55 -3.62 -8.78 22.49
N GLN A 56 -4.19 -7.64 22.05
CA GLN A 56 -4.91 -7.59 20.77
C GLN A 56 -4.04 -7.88 19.57
N ARG A 57 -2.82 -7.33 19.54
CA ARG A 57 -1.91 -7.56 18.41
C ARG A 57 -1.55 -9.04 18.29
N GLU A 58 -1.22 -9.69 19.40
CA GLU A 58 -0.89 -11.12 19.40
C GLU A 58 -2.06 -11.99 18.95
N ILE A 59 -3.28 -11.71 19.45
CA ILE A 59 -4.49 -12.44 19.07
C ILE A 59 -4.84 -12.20 17.59
N SER A 60 -4.76 -10.96 17.11
CA SER A 60 -5.02 -10.63 15.70
C SER A 60 -4.04 -11.32 14.76
N VAL A 61 -2.75 -11.34 15.10
CA VAL A 61 -1.71 -12.06 14.34
C VAL A 61 -2.01 -13.56 14.34
N ALA A 62 -2.27 -14.15 15.51
CA ALA A 62 -2.55 -15.58 15.62
C ALA A 62 -3.79 -15.98 14.81
N LEU A 63 -4.86 -15.17 14.85
CA LEU A 63 -6.07 -15.38 14.06
C LEU A 63 -5.79 -15.25 12.57
N CYS A 64 -5.07 -14.21 12.14
CA CYS A 64 -4.70 -14.02 10.74
C CYS A 64 -3.88 -15.21 10.22
N CYS A 65 -2.84 -15.61 10.94
CA CYS A 65 -2.00 -16.75 10.58
C CYS A 65 -2.79 -18.06 10.54
N ALA A 66 -3.72 -18.28 11.48
CA ALA A 66 -4.57 -19.47 11.49
C ALA A 66 -5.54 -19.49 10.28
N LEU A 67 -6.13 -18.35 9.93
CA LEU A 67 -7.00 -18.23 8.75
C LEU A 67 -6.21 -18.45 7.45
N CYS A 68 -5.03 -17.82 7.32
CA CYS A 68 -4.13 -18.04 6.18
C CYS A 68 -3.75 -19.51 6.07
N PHE A 69 -3.36 -20.16 7.16
CA PHE A 69 -3.01 -21.59 7.18
C PHE A 69 -4.14 -22.48 6.65
N VAL A 70 -5.39 -22.22 7.03
CA VAL A 70 -6.55 -22.99 6.55
C VAL A 70 -6.78 -22.79 5.05
N ILE A 71 -6.60 -21.55 4.54
CA ILE A 71 -6.74 -21.24 3.12
C ILE A 71 -5.60 -21.88 2.31
N ASP A 72 -4.36 -21.74 2.78
CA ASP A 72 -3.15 -22.24 2.13
C ASP A 72 -3.09 -23.77 2.09
N LEU A 73 -3.81 -24.45 3.00
CA LEU A 73 -3.97 -25.92 2.96
C LEU A 73 -4.53 -26.39 1.62
N SER A 74 -5.36 -25.59 0.95
CA SER A 74 -5.87 -25.89 -0.40
C SER A 74 -4.75 -25.99 -1.44
N MET A 75 -3.66 -25.23 -1.28
CA MET A 75 -2.51 -25.19 -2.20
C MET A 75 -1.51 -26.34 -1.98
N VAL A 76 -1.63 -27.08 -0.87
CA VAL A 76 -0.76 -28.22 -0.53
C VAL A 76 -1.34 -29.57 -1.01
N THR A 77 -2.58 -29.58 -1.51
CA THR A 77 -3.22 -30.78 -2.07
C THR A 77 -2.59 -31.22 -3.41
N ASP A 78 -2.91 -32.43 -3.90
CA ASP A 78 -2.40 -32.95 -5.18
C ASP A 78 -2.73 -32.03 -6.38
N GLY A 79 -3.85 -31.30 -6.31
CA GLY A 79 -4.26 -30.29 -7.28
C GLY A 79 -3.80 -28.86 -6.93
N GLY A 80 -3.02 -28.69 -5.88
CA GLY A 80 -2.69 -27.41 -5.28
C GLY A 80 -1.96 -26.44 -6.20
N MET A 81 -1.18 -26.94 -7.15
CA MET A 81 -0.52 -26.11 -8.17
C MET A 81 -1.53 -25.37 -9.07
N TYR A 82 -2.69 -25.96 -9.35
CA TYR A 82 -3.75 -25.28 -10.12
C TYR A 82 -4.37 -24.14 -9.32
N VAL A 83 -4.58 -24.35 -8.02
CA VAL A 83 -5.09 -23.32 -7.11
C VAL A 83 -4.06 -22.20 -6.96
N PHE A 84 -2.79 -22.56 -6.76
CA PHE A 84 -1.67 -21.63 -6.66
C PHE A 84 -1.57 -20.73 -7.90
N GLN A 85 -1.58 -21.28 -9.11
CA GLN A 85 -1.53 -20.46 -10.33
C GLN A 85 -2.75 -19.57 -10.52
N LEU A 86 -3.94 -20.01 -10.08
CA LEU A 86 -5.13 -19.17 -10.12
C LEU A 86 -4.97 -17.96 -9.20
N PHE A 87 -4.48 -18.17 -7.97
CA PHE A 87 -4.20 -17.09 -7.03
C PHE A 87 -3.07 -16.16 -7.52
N ASP A 88 -1.97 -16.71 -8.03
CA ASP A 88 -0.84 -15.95 -8.55
C ASP A 88 -1.24 -15.08 -9.75
N TYR A 89 -2.04 -15.62 -10.68
CA TYR A 89 -2.42 -14.91 -11.90
C TYR A 89 -3.58 -13.93 -11.74
N TYR A 90 -4.49 -14.12 -10.78
CA TYR A 90 -5.64 -13.22 -10.61
C TYR A 90 -5.60 -12.37 -9.34
N SER A 91 -5.05 -12.88 -8.23
CA SER A 91 -5.00 -12.16 -6.95
C SER A 91 -3.72 -11.33 -6.84
N ALA A 92 -2.57 -12.00 -6.91
CA ALA A 92 -1.24 -11.38 -6.79
C ALA A 92 -0.68 -10.86 -8.12
N SER A 93 -1.55 -10.72 -9.14
CA SER A 93 -1.15 -10.27 -10.46
C SER A 93 -0.85 -8.78 -10.48
N GLY A 94 0.07 -8.38 -11.37
CA GLY A 94 0.38 -6.98 -11.61
C GLY A 94 -0.87 -6.15 -11.91
N THR A 95 -1.93 -6.71 -12.48
CA THR A 95 -3.13 -5.95 -12.88
C THR A 95 -3.90 -5.35 -11.69
N THR A 96 -4.05 -6.08 -10.58
CA THR A 96 -4.72 -5.59 -9.35
C THR A 96 -3.84 -4.56 -8.63
N LEU A 97 -2.55 -4.84 -8.51
CA LEU A 97 -1.58 -3.95 -7.86
C LEU A 97 -1.39 -2.64 -8.64
N LEU A 98 -1.33 -2.70 -9.97
CA LEU A 98 -1.22 -1.50 -10.81
C LEU A 98 -2.47 -0.61 -10.71
N TRP A 99 -3.66 -1.22 -10.61
CA TRP A 99 -4.91 -0.50 -10.40
C TRP A 99 -4.90 0.24 -9.04
N GLN A 100 -4.46 -0.45 -7.98
CA GLN A 100 -4.34 0.15 -6.66
C GLN A 100 -3.29 1.27 -6.63
N ALA A 101 -2.10 1.03 -7.19
CA ALA A 101 -1.03 2.02 -7.28
C ALA A 101 -1.45 3.26 -8.08
N PHE A 102 -2.27 3.10 -9.12
CA PHE A 102 -2.84 4.22 -9.86
C PHE A 102 -3.71 5.10 -8.96
N TRP A 103 -4.67 4.51 -8.23
CA TRP A 103 -5.53 5.28 -7.31
C TRP A 103 -4.75 5.95 -6.19
N GLU A 104 -3.75 5.27 -5.63
CA GLU A 104 -2.84 5.86 -4.62
C GLU A 104 -2.11 7.09 -5.18
N CYS A 105 -1.57 7.00 -6.38
CA CYS A 105 -0.92 8.14 -7.04
C CYS A 105 -1.90 9.30 -7.30
N VAL A 106 -3.11 8.99 -7.77
CA VAL A 106 -4.14 10.02 -8.03
C VAL A 106 -4.55 10.71 -6.73
N VAL A 107 -4.76 9.96 -5.66
CA VAL A 107 -5.14 10.52 -4.35
C VAL A 107 -4.02 11.40 -3.80
N VAL A 108 -2.77 10.95 -3.82
CA VAL A 108 -1.64 11.74 -3.28
C VAL A 108 -1.36 12.98 -4.13
N ALA A 109 -1.29 12.84 -5.46
CA ALA A 109 -0.87 13.94 -6.32
C ALA A 109 -1.97 14.97 -6.62
N TRP A 110 -3.22 14.53 -6.81
CA TRP A 110 -4.30 15.39 -7.29
C TRP A 110 -5.35 15.71 -6.23
N VAL A 111 -5.71 14.75 -5.36
CA VAL A 111 -6.71 14.98 -4.31
C VAL A 111 -6.09 15.68 -3.11
N TYR A 112 -5.03 15.11 -2.54
CA TYR A 112 -4.29 15.73 -1.44
C TYR A 112 -3.49 16.95 -1.91
N GLY A 113 -2.83 16.80 -3.06
CA GLY A 113 -2.08 17.84 -3.75
C GLY A 113 -0.57 17.61 -3.64
N ALA A 114 0.09 17.46 -4.79
CA ALA A 114 1.51 17.13 -4.86
C ALA A 114 2.43 18.17 -4.17
N ASP A 115 2.05 19.46 -4.18
CA ASP A 115 2.81 20.50 -3.47
C ASP A 115 2.75 20.36 -1.95
N ARG A 116 1.58 19.98 -1.41
CA ARG A 116 1.43 19.72 0.03
C ARG A 116 2.25 18.52 0.45
N PHE A 117 2.19 17.44 -0.35
CA PHE A 117 3.01 16.26 -0.09
C PHE A 117 4.52 16.56 -0.09
N MET A 118 4.99 17.41 -1.01
CA MET A 118 6.40 17.85 -0.99
C MET A 118 6.75 18.70 0.24
N ASP A 119 5.81 19.52 0.74
CA ASP A 119 6.00 20.27 1.99
C ASP A 119 6.07 19.35 3.20
N ASP A 120 5.21 18.33 3.27
CA ASP A 120 5.24 17.34 4.35
C ASP A 120 6.56 16.56 4.34
N VAL A 121 7.01 16.12 3.17
CA VAL A 121 8.31 15.46 3.01
C VAL A 121 9.44 16.40 3.43
N ALA A 122 9.38 17.68 3.03
CA ALA A 122 10.37 18.67 3.44
C ALA A 122 10.42 18.89 4.95
N CYS A 123 9.26 18.85 5.61
CA CYS A 123 9.16 18.92 7.06
C CYS A 123 9.77 17.68 7.75
N MET A 124 9.66 16.50 7.15
CA MET A 124 10.23 15.26 7.69
C MET A 124 11.75 15.15 7.51
N ILE A 125 12.27 15.54 6.34
CA ILE A 125 13.69 15.36 5.99
C ILE A 125 14.53 16.64 6.16
N GLY A 126 13.89 17.79 6.38
CA GLY A 126 14.54 19.09 6.57
C GLY A 126 14.90 19.87 5.29
N TYR A 127 14.58 19.35 4.10
CA TYR A 127 14.79 20.05 2.82
C TYR A 127 13.74 19.66 1.78
N ARG A 128 13.40 20.58 0.86
CA ARG A 128 12.43 20.29 -0.22
C ARG A 128 13.06 19.37 -1.28
N PRO A 129 12.43 18.21 -1.61
CA PRO A 129 12.90 17.34 -2.68
C PRO A 129 12.96 18.04 -4.04
N CYS A 130 13.76 17.49 -4.96
CA CYS A 130 13.85 18.00 -6.32
C CYS A 130 12.47 18.00 -7.01
N PRO A 131 12.10 19.08 -7.73
CA PRO A 131 10.81 19.15 -8.42
C PRO A 131 10.56 18.02 -9.43
N TRP A 132 11.61 17.40 -9.97
CA TRP A 132 11.50 16.21 -10.83
C TRP A 132 10.72 15.07 -10.16
N MET A 133 10.91 14.87 -8.86
CA MET A 133 10.21 13.83 -8.10
C MET A 133 8.69 14.07 -8.08
N LYS A 134 8.27 15.35 -8.04
CA LYS A 134 6.86 15.75 -8.18
C LYS A 134 6.28 15.29 -9.50
N TRP A 135 7.00 15.52 -10.61
CA TRP A 135 6.57 15.12 -11.95
C TRP A 135 6.48 13.60 -12.08
N CYS A 136 7.44 12.88 -11.48
CA CYS A 136 7.42 11.42 -11.44
C CYS A 136 6.11 10.90 -10.83
N TRP A 137 5.76 11.33 -9.63
CA TRP A 137 4.58 10.81 -8.92
C TRP A 137 3.26 11.37 -9.45
N SER A 138 3.26 12.60 -9.96
CA SER A 138 2.03 13.26 -10.43
C SER A 138 1.62 12.85 -11.84
N PHE A 139 2.57 12.50 -12.71
CA PHE A 139 2.31 12.26 -14.12
C PHE A 139 2.91 10.94 -14.62
N PHE A 140 4.21 10.69 -14.42
CA PHE A 140 4.85 9.51 -15.01
C PHE A 140 4.33 8.19 -14.41
N THR A 141 4.34 8.06 -13.09
CA THR A 141 3.86 6.85 -12.40
C THR A 141 2.42 6.50 -12.77
N PRO A 142 1.42 7.40 -12.63
CA PRO A 142 0.04 7.05 -12.97
C PRO A 142 -0.13 6.74 -14.47
N LEU A 143 0.61 7.41 -15.36
CA LEU A 143 0.57 7.13 -16.80
C LEU A 143 1.13 5.75 -17.13
N VAL A 144 2.28 5.38 -16.54
CA VAL A 144 2.89 4.06 -16.74
C VAL A 144 1.99 2.96 -16.15
N CYS A 145 1.46 3.16 -14.94
CA CYS A 145 0.53 2.21 -14.31
C CYS A 145 -0.71 1.98 -15.18
N MET A 146 -1.35 3.05 -15.66
CA MET A 146 -2.53 2.94 -16.54
C MET A 146 -2.20 2.36 -17.91
N GLY A 147 -1.04 2.67 -18.47
CA GLY A 147 -0.58 2.13 -19.74
C GLY A 147 -0.38 0.62 -19.68
N ILE A 148 0.33 0.13 -18.66
CA ILE A 148 0.57 -1.32 -18.46
C ILE A 148 -0.75 -2.03 -18.14
N PHE A 149 -1.59 -1.43 -17.28
CA PHE A 149 -2.91 -1.98 -16.97
C PHE A 149 -3.76 -2.15 -18.23
N THR A 150 -3.85 -1.10 -19.06
CA THR A 150 -4.62 -1.13 -20.31
C THR A 150 -4.07 -2.16 -21.29
N PHE A 151 -2.74 -2.27 -21.42
CA PHE A 151 -2.12 -3.29 -22.26
C PHE A 151 -2.44 -4.71 -21.78
N ASN A 152 -2.42 -4.94 -20.46
CA ASN A 152 -2.75 -6.23 -19.87
C ASN A 152 -4.23 -6.61 -20.11
N VAL A 153 -5.15 -5.64 -20.03
CA VAL A 153 -6.58 -5.85 -20.33
C VAL A 153 -6.82 -6.12 -21.82
N VAL A 154 -6.19 -5.37 -22.72
CA VAL A 154 -6.37 -5.52 -24.18
C VAL A 154 -5.81 -6.84 -24.69
N TYR A 155 -4.65 -7.26 -24.17
CA TYR A 155 -4.01 -8.53 -24.56
C TYR A 155 -4.27 -9.65 -23.56
N TYR A 156 -5.41 -9.60 -22.87
CA TYR A 156 -5.81 -10.63 -21.92
C TYR A 156 -5.90 -11.99 -22.62
N LYS A 157 -5.21 -12.97 -22.05
CA LYS A 157 -5.32 -14.38 -22.44
C LYS A 157 -5.81 -15.19 -21.24
N PRO A 158 -6.70 -16.16 -21.47
CA PRO A 158 -7.13 -17.05 -20.40
C PRO A 158 -5.92 -17.82 -19.86
N LEU A 159 -5.94 -18.07 -18.55
CA LEU A 159 -4.88 -18.81 -17.87
C LEU A 159 -4.82 -20.25 -18.41
N VAL A 160 -3.63 -20.71 -18.79
CA VAL A 160 -3.40 -22.08 -19.25
C VAL A 160 -2.24 -22.69 -18.46
N TYR A 161 -2.50 -23.77 -17.75
CA TYR A 161 -1.47 -24.52 -17.02
C TYR A 161 -0.75 -25.48 -17.98
N ASN A 162 0.59 -25.37 -18.04
CA ASN A 162 1.48 -26.24 -18.82
C ASN A 162 1.13 -26.37 -20.32
N ASN A 163 0.46 -25.36 -20.91
CA ASN A 163 -0.05 -25.35 -22.28
C ASN A 163 -1.04 -26.49 -22.63
N THR A 164 -1.51 -27.27 -21.65
CA THR A 164 -2.39 -28.42 -21.87
C THR A 164 -3.71 -28.31 -21.12
N TYR A 165 -3.72 -27.65 -19.96
CA TYR A 165 -4.91 -27.51 -19.14
C TYR A 165 -5.44 -26.07 -19.21
N VAL A 166 -6.58 -25.92 -19.88
CA VAL A 166 -7.34 -24.65 -19.91
C VAL A 166 -8.29 -24.66 -18.73
N TYR A 167 -8.27 -23.59 -17.93
CA TYR A 167 -9.17 -23.48 -16.78
C TYR A 167 -10.63 -23.43 -17.27
N PRO A 168 -11.55 -24.10 -16.56
CA PRO A 168 -12.97 -24.02 -16.87
C PRO A 168 -13.50 -22.61 -16.59
N TRP A 169 -14.61 -22.25 -17.24
CA TRP A 169 -15.24 -20.93 -17.12
C TRP A 169 -15.54 -20.52 -15.67
N TRP A 170 -15.87 -21.48 -14.80
CA TRP A 170 -16.12 -21.20 -13.38
C TRP A 170 -14.82 -20.84 -12.63
N GLY A 171 -13.68 -21.41 -13.01
CA GLY A 171 -12.38 -21.11 -12.42
C GLY A 171 -11.91 -19.71 -12.82
N GLU A 172 -12.13 -19.32 -14.07
CA GLU A 172 -11.92 -17.96 -14.55
C GLU A 172 -12.85 -16.96 -13.83
N ALA A 173 -14.13 -17.30 -13.66
CA ALA A 173 -15.06 -16.46 -12.90
C ALA A 173 -14.64 -16.28 -11.43
N MET A 174 -14.13 -17.33 -10.78
CA MET A 174 -13.55 -17.23 -9.44
C MET A 174 -12.31 -16.33 -9.41
N GLY A 175 -11.41 -16.47 -10.39
CA GLY A 175 -10.22 -15.62 -10.54
C GLY A 175 -10.59 -14.14 -10.68
N TRP A 176 -11.50 -13.81 -11.59
CA TRP A 176 -12.04 -12.45 -11.71
C TRP A 176 -12.74 -11.98 -10.44
N GLY A 177 -13.40 -12.87 -9.71
CA GLY A 177 -13.95 -12.59 -8.38
C GLY A 177 -12.88 -12.11 -7.40
N PHE A 178 -11.73 -12.80 -7.32
CA PHE A 178 -10.61 -12.37 -6.50
C PHE A 178 -10.04 -11.01 -6.95
N ALA A 179 -9.81 -10.83 -8.25
CA ALA A 179 -9.28 -9.58 -8.79
C ALA A 179 -10.22 -8.40 -8.51
N LEU A 180 -11.51 -8.54 -8.80
CA LEU A 180 -12.51 -7.49 -8.62
C LEU A 180 -12.78 -7.19 -7.14
N SER A 181 -12.63 -8.17 -6.25
CA SER A 181 -12.86 -7.96 -4.81
C SER A 181 -11.97 -6.83 -4.27
N SER A 182 -10.69 -6.79 -4.64
CA SER A 182 -9.75 -5.74 -4.25
C SER A 182 -9.93 -4.46 -5.07
N MET A 183 -10.08 -4.58 -6.39
CA MET A 183 -10.21 -3.42 -7.28
C MET A 183 -11.43 -2.56 -6.97
N LEU A 184 -12.53 -3.17 -6.54
CA LEU A 184 -13.78 -2.48 -6.23
C LEU A 184 -13.79 -1.85 -4.83
N CYS A 185 -12.91 -2.23 -3.90
CA CYS A 185 -12.87 -1.67 -2.55
C CYS A 185 -12.73 -0.13 -2.57
N VAL A 186 -11.82 0.40 -3.38
CA VAL A 186 -11.58 1.86 -3.49
C VAL A 186 -12.80 2.61 -4.00
N PRO A 187 -13.36 2.32 -5.19
CA PRO A 187 -14.53 3.04 -5.70
C PRO A 187 -15.79 2.82 -4.86
N LEU A 188 -16.00 1.62 -4.30
CA LEU A 188 -17.15 1.35 -3.43
C LEU A 188 -17.07 2.14 -2.13
N HIS A 189 -15.88 2.24 -1.53
CA HIS A 189 -15.69 3.06 -0.33
C HIS A 189 -15.95 4.53 -0.62
N LEU A 190 -15.42 5.07 -1.72
CA LEU A 190 -15.67 6.43 -2.16
C LEU A 190 -17.17 6.70 -2.36
N LEU A 191 -17.87 5.80 -3.06
CA LEU A 191 -19.32 5.90 -3.29
C LEU A 191 -20.10 5.84 -1.97
N GLY A 192 -19.73 4.93 -1.07
CA GLY A 192 -20.34 4.79 0.25
C GLY A 192 -20.20 6.06 1.10
N CYS A 193 -19.02 6.68 1.10
CA CYS A 193 -18.78 7.96 1.76
C CYS A 193 -19.60 9.10 1.13
N LEU A 194 -19.65 9.18 -0.20
CA LEU A 194 -20.45 10.19 -0.92
C LEU A 194 -21.95 10.06 -0.66
N LEU A 195 -22.47 8.84 -0.54
CA LEU A 195 -23.88 8.59 -0.26
C LEU A 195 -24.26 8.89 1.19
N ARG A 196 -23.36 8.66 2.15
CA ARG A 196 -23.59 8.93 3.58
C ARG A 196 -23.41 10.40 3.97
N ALA A 197 -22.55 11.13 3.26
CA ALA A 197 -22.34 12.56 3.51
C ALA A 197 -23.61 13.36 3.25
N LYS A 198 -23.93 14.30 4.15
CA LYS A 198 -25.09 15.21 4.01
C LYS A 198 -24.67 16.46 3.21
N GLY A 199 -25.58 17.02 2.42
CA GLY A 199 -25.35 18.25 1.64
C GLY A 199 -25.47 18.05 0.13
N THR A 200 -25.07 19.07 -0.63
CA THR A 200 -25.00 19.03 -2.10
C THR A 200 -23.76 18.25 -2.57
N MET A 201 -23.75 17.76 -3.82
CA MET A 201 -22.63 16.95 -4.33
C MET A 201 -21.27 17.65 -4.26
N ALA A 202 -21.24 18.97 -4.48
CA ALA A 202 -20.02 19.78 -4.39
C ALA A 202 -19.52 19.91 -2.94
N GLU A 203 -20.43 20.19 -2.00
CA GLU A 203 -20.09 20.28 -0.57
C GLU A 203 -19.60 18.94 -0.01
N ARG A 204 -20.24 17.83 -0.41
CA ARG A 204 -19.81 16.48 -0.02
C ARG A 204 -18.40 16.18 -0.52
N TRP A 205 -18.11 16.49 -1.78
CA TRP A 205 -16.78 16.28 -2.34
C TRP A 205 -15.73 17.14 -1.63
N GLN A 206 -16.02 18.42 -1.39
CA GLN A 206 -15.12 19.31 -0.66
C GLN A 206 -14.87 18.81 0.78
N HIS A 207 -15.92 18.38 1.48
CA HIS A 207 -15.79 17.85 2.83
C HIS A 207 -14.99 16.54 2.87
N LEU A 208 -15.18 15.64 1.90
CA LEU A 208 -14.47 14.35 1.85
C LEU A 208 -13.01 14.47 1.41
N THR A 209 -12.66 15.53 0.69
CA THR A 209 -11.28 15.78 0.20
C THR A 209 -10.48 16.66 1.16
N GLN A 210 -11.08 17.13 2.25
CA GLN A 210 -10.35 17.86 3.29
C GLN A 210 -9.59 16.88 4.21
N PRO A 211 -8.26 17.01 4.34
CA PRO A 211 -7.49 16.18 5.25
C PRO A 211 -7.83 16.52 6.70
N VAL A 212 -7.90 15.50 7.55
CA VAL A 212 -8.06 15.66 9.00
C VAL A 212 -6.68 15.93 9.60
N TRP A 213 -6.53 17.09 10.25
CA TRP A 213 -5.27 17.46 10.90
C TRP A 213 -5.28 17.00 12.35
N GLY A 214 -4.34 16.13 12.71
CA GLY A 214 -4.01 15.82 14.11
C GLY A 214 -3.17 16.92 14.77
N LEU A 215 -3.13 16.94 16.10
CA LEU A 215 -2.37 17.91 16.91
C LEU A 215 -0.89 18.01 16.48
N HIS A 216 -0.24 16.87 16.25
CA HIS A 216 1.16 16.85 15.81
C HIS A 216 1.39 17.52 14.44
N HIS A 217 0.42 17.47 13.52
CA HIS A 217 0.55 18.17 12.25
C HIS A 217 0.45 19.70 12.42
N LEU A 218 -0.26 20.16 13.45
CA LEU A 218 -0.40 21.59 13.75
C LEU A 218 0.82 22.14 14.47
N GLU A 219 1.48 21.37 15.34
CA GLU A 219 2.73 21.76 16.02
C GLU A 219 3.83 22.10 15.03
N TYR A 220 4.07 21.23 14.03
CA TYR A 220 5.07 21.49 12.98
C TYR A 220 4.71 22.69 12.10
N ARG A 221 3.43 22.87 11.77
CA ARG A 221 2.98 23.99 10.93
C ARG A 221 3.02 25.32 11.67
N ALA A 222 2.69 25.34 12.95
CA ALA A 222 2.81 26.53 13.81
C ALA A 222 4.27 26.97 13.93
N GLN A 223 5.19 26.02 14.09
CA GLN A 223 6.62 26.30 14.14
C GLN A 223 7.14 26.90 12.82
N ASP A 224 6.72 26.39 11.66
CA ASP A 224 7.08 26.98 10.36
C ASP A 224 6.43 28.36 10.14
N SER A 225 5.22 28.57 10.68
CA SER A 225 4.51 29.87 10.64
C SER A 225 5.22 30.93 11.48
N ASP A 226 5.66 30.58 12.68
CA ASP A 226 6.41 31.47 13.58
C ASP A 226 7.80 31.76 13.02
N VAL A 227 8.50 30.77 12.47
CA VAL A 227 9.79 30.97 11.79
C VAL A 227 9.63 31.87 10.56
N ARG A 228 8.58 31.69 9.75
CA ARG A 228 8.25 32.59 8.63
C ARG A 228 7.84 33.98 9.13
N GLY A 229 7.08 34.09 10.21
CA GLY A 229 6.72 35.35 10.85
C GLY A 229 7.94 36.14 11.31
N LEU A 230 8.89 35.48 11.97
CA LEU A 230 10.17 36.07 12.39
C LEU A 230 11.05 36.49 11.21
N THR A 231 11.10 35.72 10.13
CA THR A 231 11.87 36.08 8.93
C THR A 231 11.22 37.22 8.13
N THR A 232 9.88 37.32 8.11
CA THR A 232 9.18 38.49 7.53
C THR A 232 9.34 39.77 8.34
N LEU A 233 9.67 39.67 9.64
CA LEU A 233 9.97 40.81 10.50
C LEU A 233 11.43 41.31 10.38
N THR A 234 12.25 40.71 9.52
CA THR A 234 13.57 41.25 9.16
C THR A 234 13.51 41.87 7.76
N PRO A 235 13.28 43.18 7.69
CA PRO A 235 14.40 44.09 7.48
C PRO A 235 14.36 45.29 8.45
N VAL A 236 15.47 45.47 9.19
CA VAL A 236 15.85 46.69 9.92
C VAL A 236 15.02 47.05 11.17
N SER A 237 15.78 47.22 12.26
CA SER A 237 15.51 47.97 13.50
C SER A 237 14.91 47.23 14.70
N GLU A 238 15.76 47.23 15.73
CA GLU A 238 15.62 46.89 17.15
C GLU A 238 14.30 47.23 17.87
N SER A 239 14.08 46.41 18.92
CA SER A 239 13.53 46.75 20.24
C SER A 239 12.01 46.69 20.46
N SER A 240 11.54 45.59 21.07
CA SER A 240 11.06 45.59 22.48
C SER A 240 10.15 44.40 22.83
N LYS A 241 10.58 43.68 23.90
CA LYS A 241 9.80 43.03 24.99
C LYS A 241 8.93 41.79 24.71
N VAL A 242 9.51 40.64 25.08
CA VAL A 242 9.04 39.63 26.06
C VAL A 242 7.57 39.69 26.50
N VAL A 243 6.82 38.59 26.31
CA VAL A 243 5.91 38.02 27.33
C VAL A 243 5.93 36.47 27.23
N VAL A 244 6.32 35.84 28.33
CA VAL A 244 6.23 34.40 28.63
C VAL A 244 4.79 34.06 28.98
N VAL A 245 4.23 32.97 28.44
CA VAL A 245 3.09 32.26 29.05
C VAL A 245 3.28 30.74 28.90
N GLU A 246 3.74 30.13 29.98
CA GLU A 246 3.43 28.74 30.37
C GLU A 246 1.97 28.63 30.84
N SER A 247 1.45 27.40 30.86
CA SER A 247 0.14 26.90 31.36
C SER A 247 -0.87 26.66 30.22
N VAL A 248 -1.46 25.48 30.06
CA VAL A 248 -2.19 24.69 31.07
C VAL A 248 -2.18 23.19 30.71
N MET A 249 -1.90 22.38 31.75
CA MET A 249 -2.54 21.11 32.17
C MET A 249 -3.37 20.30 31.16
#